data_AF-W6TW26-F1
#
_entry.id   AF-W6TW26-F1
#
_cell.length_a   1.000
_cell.length_b   1.000
_cell.length_c   1.000
_cell.angle_alpha   90.00
_cell.angle_beta   90.00
_cell.angle_gamma   90.00
#
_symmetry.space_group_name_H-M   'P 1'
#
loop_
_entity.id
_entity.type
_entity.pdbx_description
1 polymer ?
#
loop_
_entity_poly.entity_id
_entity_poly.type
_entity_poly.pdbx_seq_one_letter_code
_entity_poly.pdbx_strand_id
1 'polypeptide(L)'
;MLAAGANAGAAVGEKAAAIVSSVSGEEILASIINSQEGDATGNTGQANANTSALKFAKGDSTVANLAQEAAKAAAVAGGIALRSLVKGGKLAANNNDDDKVVKAVGISAVNKLLGAVEEIVKKTVKNVLEKVKQEVDKARDLKAAVK
;
A
#
# COMPACT_ATOMS: atom_id res chain seq x y z
N MET A 1 -14.26 -0.47 -6.73
CA MET A 1 -13.50 -1.14 -5.67
C MET A 1 -13.31 -0.28 -4.43
N LEU A 2 -13.05 1.03 -4.56
CA LEU A 2 -12.83 1.92 -3.40
C LEU A 2 -14.04 2.77 -3.00
N ALA A 3 -15.23 2.48 -3.55
CA ALA A 3 -16.44 3.24 -3.25
C ALA A 3 -16.92 3.00 -1.82
N ALA A 4 -17.36 4.06 -1.15
CA ALA A 4 -17.89 4.00 0.21
C ALA A 4 -19.39 3.70 0.16
N GLY A 5 -19.77 2.46 0.45
CA GLY A 5 -21.18 2.07 0.60
C GLY A 5 -21.98 1.93 -0.70
N ALA A 6 -21.32 1.98 -1.86
CA ALA A 6 -21.93 1.78 -3.17
C ALA A 6 -21.34 0.56 -3.90
N ASN A 7 -22.14 -0.08 -4.74
CA ASN A 7 -21.63 -1.09 -5.67
C ASN A 7 -20.68 -0.42 -6.66
N ALA A 8 -19.63 -1.13 -7.04
CA ALA A 8 -18.70 -0.64 -8.03
C ALA A 8 -19.16 -1.03 -9.46
N GLY A 9 -18.59 -0.41 -10.50
CA GLY A 9 -18.94 -0.72 -11.88
C GLY A 9 -18.44 -2.09 -12.35
N ALA A 10 -19.04 -2.64 -13.42
CA ALA A 10 -18.86 -4.03 -13.87
C ALA A 10 -17.41 -4.47 -14.18
N ALA A 11 -16.50 -3.57 -14.56
CA ALA A 11 -15.11 -3.90 -14.90
C ALA A 11 -14.10 -3.51 -13.80
N VAL A 12 -14.57 -3.15 -12.61
CA VAL A 12 -13.72 -2.51 -11.59
C VAL A 12 -12.73 -3.46 -10.91
N GLY A 13 -13.05 -4.76 -10.84
CA GLY A 13 -12.19 -5.78 -10.24
C GLY A 13 -10.96 -6.05 -11.10
N GLU A 14 -11.17 -6.29 -12.40
CA GLU A 14 -10.10 -6.50 -13.39
C GLU A 14 -9.18 -5.28 -13.51
N LYS A 15 -9.76 -4.07 -13.60
CA LYS A 15 -8.97 -2.83 -13.62
C LYS A 15 -8.12 -2.66 -12.36
N ALA A 16 -8.69 -2.96 -11.19
CA ALA A 16 -7.93 -2.89 -9.95
C ALA A 16 -6.82 -3.96 -9.89
N ALA A 17 -7.07 -5.16 -10.41
CA ALA A 17 -6.06 -6.21 -10.52
C ALA A 17 -4.90 -5.76 -11.43
N ALA A 18 -5.21 -5.17 -12.58
CA ALA A 18 -4.22 -4.60 -13.50
C ALA A 18 -3.37 -3.52 -12.81
N ILE A 19 -4.01 -2.57 -12.11
CA ILE A 19 -3.31 -1.51 -11.35
C ILE A 19 -2.40 -2.10 -10.27
N VAL A 20 -2.90 -3.02 -9.45
CA VAL A 20 -2.09 -3.65 -8.40
C VAL A 20 -0.94 -4.47 -9.00
N SER A 21 -1.15 -5.09 -10.17
CA SER A 21 -0.10 -5.84 -10.85
C SER A 21 1.01 -4.93 -11.41
N SER A 22 0.68 -3.72 -11.85
CA SER A 22 1.61 -2.80 -12.52
C SER A 22 2.50 -2.00 -11.56
N VAL A 23 2.27 -2.08 -10.25
CA VAL A 23 3.04 -1.35 -9.24
C VAL A 23 3.82 -2.29 -8.32
N SER A 24 4.98 -1.86 -7.86
CA SER A 24 5.81 -2.54 -6.87
C SER A 24 5.29 -2.33 -5.44
N GLY A 25 5.75 -3.17 -4.50
CA GLY A 25 5.43 -2.99 -3.08
C GLY A 25 6.02 -1.70 -2.52
N GLU A 26 7.20 -1.30 -3.00
CA GLU A 26 7.91 -0.09 -2.63
C GLU A 26 7.16 1.16 -3.08
N GLU A 27 6.60 1.17 -4.29
CA GLU A 27 5.76 2.28 -4.77
C GLU A 27 4.45 2.39 -3.97
N ILE A 28 3.84 1.25 -3.63
CA ILE A 28 2.67 1.20 -2.74
C ILE A 28 3.04 1.80 -1.37
N LEU A 29 4.14 1.35 -0.78
CA LEU A 29 4.61 1.83 0.52
C LEU A 29 4.94 3.33 0.49
N ALA A 30 5.68 3.79 -0.53
CA ALA A 30 6.01 5.19 -0.70
C ALA A 30 4.74 6.05 -0.86
N SER A 31 3.76 5.58 -1.61
CA SER A 31 2.49 6.31 -1.75
C SER A 31 1.70 6.40 -0.44
N ILE A 32 1.79 5.39 0.42
CA ILE A 32 1.16 5.40 1.74
C ILE A 32 1.90 6.38 2.67
N ILE A 33 3.23 6.30 2.73
CA ILE A 33 4.07 7.19 3.56
C ILE A 33 3.86 8.67 3.17
N ASN A 34 3.68 8.95 1.89
CA ASN A 34 3.45 10.31 1.38
C ASN A 34 2.01 10.84 1.62
N SER A 35 1.10 10.02 2.14
CA SER A 35 -0.24 10.48 2.52
C SER A 35 -0.19 11.29 3.81
N GLN A 36 -0.97 12.35 3.90
CA GLN A 36 -0.97 13.25 5.07
C GLN A 36 -2.16 12.96 5.99
N GLU A 37 -2.08 13.32 7.27
CA GLU A 37 -3.21 13.12 8.21
C GLU A 37 -4.50 13.82 7.75
N GLY A 38 -4.39 14.99 7.12
CA GLY A 38 -5.53 15.72 6.54
C GLY A 38 -6.27 14.96 5.43
N ASP A 39 -5.63 13.95 4.82
CA ASP A 39 -6.25 13.10 3.82
C ASP A 39 -7.26 12.10 4.40
N ALA A 40 -7.28 11.91 5.72
CA ALA A 40 -8.23 11.05 6.42
C ALA A 40 -9.69 11.55 6.33
N THR A 41 -9.87 12.81 5.89
CA THR A 41 -11.19 13.42 5.60
C THR A 41 -11.90 12.77 4.42
N GLY A 42 -11.17 12.04 3.58
CA GLY A 42 -11.71 11.34 2.41
C GLY A 42 -11.53 12.12 1.12
N ASN A 43 -12.03 11.54 0.03
CA ASN A 43 -11.95 12.14 -1.29
C ASN A 43 -13.11 13.12 -1.48
N THR A 44 -12.83 14.37 -1.85
CA THR A 44 -13.82 15.46 -1.97
C THR A 44 -13.94 15.96 -3.40
N GLY A 45 -14.10 15.05 -4.36
CA GLY A 45 -14.21 15.36 -5.79
C GLY A 45 -13.55 14.32 -6.69
N GLN A 46 -13.42 14.61 -7.99
CA GLN A 46 -12.76 13.68 -8.90
C GLN A 46 -11.30 13.46 -8.51
N ALA A 47 -10.94 12.18 -8.38
CA ALA A 47 -9.59 11.77 -8.10
C ALA A 47 -8.65 12.21 -9.22
N ASN A 48 -7.44 12.60 -8.84
CA ASN A 48 -6.44 13.14 -9.76
C ASN A 48 -5.04 12.71 -9.32
N ALA A 49 -4.01 13.27 -9.95
CA ALA A 49 -2.62 12.91 -9.70
C ALA A 49 -2.13 13.23 -8.28
N ASN A 50 -2.89 14.05 -7.52
CA ASN A 50 -2.62 14.44 -6.15
C ASN A 50 -3.50 13.71 -5.12
N THR A 51 -4.43 12.86 -5.56
CA THR A 51 -5.22 12.04 -4.65
C THR A 51 -4.31 11.01 -4.00
N SER A 52 -4.20 11.06 -2.67
CA SER A 52 -3.32 10.18 -1.90
C SER A 52 -3.91 8.80 -1.68
N ALA A 53 -3.06 7.86 -1.29
CA ALA A 53 -3.49 6.51 -0.94
C ALA A 53 -4.50 6.51 0.22
N LEU A 54 -4.34 7.41 1.19
CA LEU A 54 -5.29 7.50 2.31
C LEU A 54 -6.67 8.01 1.86
N LYS A 55 -6.75 8.99 0.95
CA LYS A 55 -8.04 9.41 0.36
C LYS A 55 -8.73 8.27 -0.37
N PHE A 56 -7.97 7.49 -1.14
CA PHE A 56 -8.48 6.28 -1.78
C PHE A 56 -8.97 5.24 -0.78
N ALA A 57 -8.25 5.03 0.32
CA ALA A 57 -8.63 4.10 1.38
C ALA A 57 -9.91 4.52 2.11
N LYS A 58 -10.15 5.82 2.28
CA LYS A 58 -11.41 6.34 2.82
C LYS A 58 -12.56 6.12 1.85
N GLY A 59 -12.29 6.29 0.57
CA GLY A 59 -13.27 6.15 -0.51
C GLY A 59 -14.13 7.40 -0.69
N ASP A 60 -15.06 7.30 -1.62
CA ASP A 60 -16.04 8.33 -2.00
C ASP A 60 -17.39 7.62 -2.19
N SER A 61 -18.49 8.27 -1.83
CA SER A 61 -19.84 7.74 -2.08
C SER A 61 -20.17 7.68 -3.57
N THR A 62 -19.55 8.57 -4.36
CA THR A 62 -19.69 8.63 -5.82
C THR A 62 -18.57 7.82 -6.47
N VAL A 63 -18.89 6.61 -6.93
CA VAL A 63 -17.93 5.69 -7.58
C VAL A 63 -17.15 6.36 -8.72
N ALA A 64 -17.83 7.21 -9.51
CA ALA A 64 -17.23 7.92 -10.64
C ALA A 64 -16.10 8.86 -10.21
N ASN A 65 -16.14 9.42 -8.99
CA ASN A 65 -15.06 10.28 -8.49
C ASN A 65 -13.75 9.50 -8.31
N LEU A 66 -13.80 8.19 -8.10
CA LEU A 66 -12.60 7.38 -7.87
C LEU A 66 -12.05 6.75 -9.15
N ALA A 67 -12.90 6.56 -10.16
CA ALA A 67 -12.57 5.89 -11.41
C ALA A 67 -12.00 6.87 -12.45
N GLN A 68 -10.94 7.59 -12.07
CA GLN A 68 -10.32 8.64 -12.88
C GLN A 68 -8.96 8.20 -13.41
N GLU A 69 -8.72 8.36 -14.71
CA GLU A 69 -7.44 7.99 -15.33
C GLU A 69 -6.27 8.84 -14.84
N ALA A 70 -6.55 10.07 -14.40
CA ALA A 70 -5.56 10.96 -13.81
C ALA A 70 -5.03 10.49 -12.44
N ALA A 71 -5.68 9.50 -11.81
CA ALA A 71 -5.24 8.95 -10.54
C ALA A 71 -3.95 8.13 -10.69
N LYS A 72 -3.00 8.33 -9.77
CA LYS A 72 -1.76 7.55 -9.76
C LYS A 72 -2.03 6.09 -9.38
N ALA A 73 -1.55 5.16 -10.18
CA ALA A 73 -1.68 3.71 -9.94
C ALA A 73 -1.20 3.30 -8.53
N ALA A 74 -0.05 3.83 -8.09
CA ALA A 74 0.50 3.55 -6.76
C ALA A 74 -0.41 4.06 -5.62
N ALA A 75 -1.08 5.20 -5.81
CA ALA A 75 -2.03 5.74 -4.82
C ALA A 75 -3.31 4.91 -4.76
N VAL A 76 -3.83 4.47 -5.91
CA VAL A 76 -4.98 3.56 -5.96
C VAL A 76 -4.63 2.23 -5.29
N ALA A 77 -3.49 1.61 -5.63
CA ALA A 77 -3.02 0.36 -5.02
C ALA A 77 -2.74 0.50 -3.50
N GLY A 78 -2.14 1.61 -3.08
CA GLY A 78 -1.98 1.96 -1.66
C GLY A 78 -3.31 2.07 -0.93
N GLY A 79 -4.29 2.74 -1.54
CA GLY A 79 -5.64 2.83 -0.97
C GLY A 79 -6.34 1.47 -0.86
N ILE A 80 -6.14 0.59 -1.84
CA ILE A 80 -6.64 -0.79 -1.82
C ILE A 80 -6.00 -1.58 -0.68
N ALA A 81 -4.68 -1.50 -0.51
CA ALA A 81 -3.96 -2.16 0.57
C ALA A 81 -4.45 -1.68 1.94
N LEU A 82 -4.51 -0.36 2.15
CA LEU A 82 -4.99 0.24 3.40
C LEU A 82 -6.44 -0.15 3.71
N ARG A 83 -7.35 -0.06 2.72
CA ARG A 83 -8.75 -0.49 2.92
C ARG A 83 -8.84 -1.96 3.30
N SER A 84 -8.00 -2.81 2.73
CA SER A 84 -8.02 -4.26 2.99
C SER A 84 -7.47 -4.63 4.38
N LEU A 85 -6.65 -3.78 4.99
CA LEU A 85 -6.08 -3.99 6.33
C LEU A 85 -6.97 -3.48 7.46
N VAL A 86 -7.77 -2.44 7.21
CA VAL A 86 -8.58 -1.80 8.25
C VAL A 86 -9.82 -2.65 8.56
N LYS A 87 -10.12 -2.81 9.85
CA LYS A 87 -11.33 -3.50 10.32
C LYS A 87 -12.58 -2.84 9.74
N GLY A 88 -13.42 -3.64 9.07
CA GLY A 88 -14.63 -3.15 8.38
C GLY A 88 -14.36 -2.51 7.01
N GLY A 89 -13.10 -2.43 6.59
CA GLY A 89 -12.73 -2.02 5.24
C GLY A 89 -13.15 -3.07 4.22
N LYS A 90 -14.25 -2.79 3.51
CA LYS A 90 -14.74 -3.62 2.41
C LYS A 90 -14.39 -2.98 1.07
N LEU A 91 -13.92 -3.80 0.13
CA LEU A 91 -13.77 -3.43 -1.27
C LEU A 91 -15.11 -3.59 -1.98
N ALA A 92 -15.54 -2.56 -2.70
CA ALA A 92 -16.78 -2.57 -3.45
C ALA A 92 -16.66 -3.44 -4.71
N ALA A 93 -17.50 -4.46 -4.81
CA ALA A 93 -17.71 -5.28 -6.00
C ALA A 93 -18.96 -4.81 -6.77
N ASN A 94 -19.11 -5.24 -8.03
CA ASN A 94 -20.32 -4.98 -8.80
C ASN A 94 -21.41 -6.03 -8.49
N ASN A 95 -21.01 -7.29 -8.35
CA ASN A 95 -21.88 -8.42 -7.98
C ASN A 95 -21.16 -9.39 -7.02
N ASN A 96 -21.82 -10.50 -6.68
CA ASN A 96 -21.27 -11.51 -5.76
C ASN A 96 -20.06 -12.28 -6.33
N ASP A 97 -19.98 -12.47 -7.64
CA ASP A 97 -18.85 -13.18 -8.27
C ASP A 97 -17.58 -12.32 -8.25
N ASP A 98 -17.74 -11.02 -8.48
CA ASP A 98 -16.69 -10.02 -8.41
C ASP A 98 -16.15 -9.82 -6.98
N ASP A 99 -16.90 -10.23 -5.95
CA ASP A 99 -16.46 -10.17 -4.55
C ASP A 99 -15.19 -10.99 -4.32
N LYS A 100 -15.05 -12.13 -5.01
CA LYS A 100 -13.83 -12.96 -4.96
C LYS A 100 -12.65 -12.26 -5.63
N VAL A 101 -12.90 -11.63 -6.78
CA VAL A 101 -11.87 -10.91 -7.54
C VAL A 101 -11.36 -9.73 -6.72
N VAL A 102 -12.23 -8.87 -6.20
CA VAL A 102 -11.79 -7.69 -5.43
C VAL A 102 -11.07 -8.09 -4.14
N LYS A 103 -11.47 -9.19 -3.47
CA LYS A 103 -10.74 -9.73 -2.33
C LYS A 103 -9.34 -10.21 -2.69
N ALA A 104 -9.19 -10.94 -3.80
CA ALA A 104 -7.88 -11.36 -4.29
C ALA A 104 -6.98 -10.17 -4.62
N VAL A 105 -7.54 -9.11 -5.22
CA VAL A 105 -6.82 -7.85 -5.46
C VAL A 105 -6.38 -7.20 -4.15
N GLY A 106 -7.26 -7.14 -3.14
CA GLY A 106 -6.92 -6.65 -1.81
C GLY A 106 -5.77 -7.43 -1.17
N ILE A 107 -5.84 -8.76 -1.19
CA ILE A 107 -4.79 -9.65 -0.68
C ILE A 107 -3.47 -9.41 -1.43
N SER A 108 -3.51 -9.31 -2.75
CA SER A 108 -2.31 -9.07 -3.56
C SER A 108 -1.66 -7.71 -3.23
N ALA A 109 -2.45 -6.66 -3.04
CA ALA A 109 -1.94 -5.34 -2.69
C ALA A 109 -1.29 -5.34 -1.29
N VAL A 110 -1.94 -6.01 -0.33
CA VAL A 110 -1.40 -6.18 1.03
C VAL A 110 -0.11 -7.00 1.04
N ASN A 111 -0.05 -8.12 0.32
CA ASN A 111 1.16 -8.95 0.28
C ASN A 111 2.35 -8.19 -0.32
N LYS A 112 2.14 -7.39 -1.38
CA LYS A 112 3.18 -6.52 -1.93
C LYS A 112 3.65 -5.47 -0.91
N LEU A 113 2.72 -4.81 -0.22
CA LEU A 113 3.05 -3.83 0.83
C LEU A 113 3.86 -4.48 1.96
N LEU A 114 3.42 -5.63 2.49
CA LEU A 114 4.10 -6.32 3.56
C LEU A 114 5.48 -6.84 3.14
N GLY A 115 5.63 -7.28 1.89
CA GLY A 115 6.94 -7.64 1.33
C GLY A 115 7.92 -6.45 1.33
N ALA A 116 7.48 -5.27 0.89
CA ALA A 116 8.32 -4.08 0.90
C ALA A 116 8.69 -3.64 2.33
N VAL A 117 7.75 -3.72 3.28
CA VAL A 117 8.03 -3.45 4.70
C VAL A 117 9.04 -4.46 5.26
N GLU A 118 8.86 -5.75 4.98
CA GLU A 118 9.77 -6.80 5.41
C GLU A 118 11.19 -6.58 4.87
N GLU A 119 11.32 -6.21 3.59
CA GLU A 119 12.62 -5.88 3.00
C GLU A 119 13.32 -4.71 3.68
N ILE A 120 12.60 -3.63 3.97
CA ILE A 120 13.16 -2.45 4.64
C ILE A 120 13.61 -2.79 6.06
N VAL A 121 12.81 -3.56 6.80
CA VAL A 121 13.18 -4.05 8.13
C VAL A 121 14.43 -4.92 8.06
N LYS A 122 14.49 -5.89 7.13
CA LYS A 122 15.66 -6.75 6.93
C LYS A 122 16.93 -5.95 6.61
N LYS A 123 16.85 -5.01 5.67
CA LYS A 123 17.98 -4.14 5.29
C LYS A 123 18.47 -3.31 6.49
N THR A 124 17.55 -2.76 7.26
CA THR A 124 17.86 -1.96 8.46
C THR A 124 18.55 -2.80 9.53
N VAL A 125 17.99 -3.97 9.87
CA VAL A 125 18.56 -4.88 10.86
C VAL A 125 19.94 -5.37 10.42
N LYS A 126 20.09 -5.77 9.14
CA LYS A 126 21.37 -6.21 8.59
C LYS A 126 22.46 -5.14 8.72
N ASN A 127 22.14 -3.89 8.35
CA ASN A 127 23.08 -2.77 8.48
C ASN A 127 23.52 -2.53 9.94
N VAL A 128 22.61 -2.69 10.90
CA VAL A 128 22.95 -2.59 12.33
C VAL A 128 23.85 -3.74 12.76
N LEU A 129 23.53 -4.98 12.40
CA LEU A 129 24.34 -6.15 12.74
C LEU A 129 25.75 -6.10 12.12
N GLU A 130 25.88 -5.59 10.90
CA GLU A 130 27.18 -5.37 10.26
C GLU A 130 28.04 -4.38 11.04
N LYS A 131 27.46 -3.25 11.49
CA LYS A 131 28.16 -2.28 12.33
C LYS A 131 28.58 -2.89 13.68
N VAL A 132 27.69 -3.64 14.33
CA VAL A 132 28.00 -4.34 15.59
C VAL A 132 29.17 -5.30 15.39
N LYS A 133 29.15 -6.08 14.30
CA LYS A 133 30.24 -7.00 13.98
C LYS A 133 31.58 -6.28 13.84
N GLN A 134 31.62 -5.17 13.11
CA GLN A 134 32.85 -4.39 12.93
C GLN A 134 33.43 -3.90 14.25
N GLU A 135 32.59 -3.40 15.17
CA GLU A 135 33.05 -2.93 16.48
C GLU A 135 33.51 -4.09 17.38
N VAL A 136 32.84 -5.25 17.32
CA VAL A 136 33.27 -6.47 18.02
C VAL A 136 34.62 -6.96 17.50
N ASP A 137 34.83 -6.96 16.18
CA ASP A 137 36.09 -7.37 15.56
C ASP A 137 37.23 -6.43 15.99
N LYS A 138 37.02 -5.11 15.97
CA LYS A 138 37.99 -4.13 16.48
C LYS A 138 38.33 -4.35 17.96
N ALA A 139 37.34 -4.57 18.81
CA ALA A 139 37.56 -4.81 20.24
C ALA A 139 38.35 -6.09 20.50
N ARG A 140 38.12 -7.13 19.69
CA ARG A 140 38.87 -8.39 19.76
C ARG A 140 40.34 -8.18 19.38
N ASP A 141 40.60 -7.44 18.33
CA ASP A 141 41.97 -7.16 17.86
C ASP A 141 42.75 -6.32 18.88
N LEU A 142 42.11 -5.30 19.46
CA LEU A 142 42.71 -4.50 20.55
C LEU A 142 43.08 -5.37 21.76
N LYS A 143 42.23 -6.33 22.14
CA LYS A 143 42.52 -7.25 23.24
C LYS A 143 43.68 -8.21 22.94
N ALA A 144 43.86 -8.57 21.67
CA ALA A 144 44.97 -9.41 21.23
C ALA A 144 46.31 -8.66 21.23
N ALA A 145 46.31 -7.35 20.94
CA ALA A 145 47.51 -6.51 20.90
C ALA A 145 48.07 -6.11 22.28
N VAL A 146 47.28 -6.25 23.35
CA VAL A 146 47.66 -5.92 24.74
C VAL A 146 48.25 -7.15 25.48
N LYS A 147 48.31 -8.31 24.81
CA LYS A 147 48.79 -9.58 25.37
C LYS A 147 50.15 -9.96 24.81
#